data_AF-S8D1Z6-F1
#
_entry.id   AF-S8D1Z6-F1
#
_cell.length_a   1.000
_cell.length_b   1.000
_cell.length_c   1.000
_cell.angle_alpha   90.00
_cell.angle_beta   90.00
_cell.angle_gamma   90.00
#
_symmetry.space_group_name_H-M   'P 1'
#
loop_
_entity.id
_entity.type
_entity.pdbx_description
1 polymer ?
#
loop_
_entity_poly.entity_id
_entity_poly.type
_entity_poly.pdbx_seq_one_letter_code
_entity_poly.pdbx_strand_id
1 'polypeptide(L)'
;FLTSAAAMAAAEEEEEGVLGAVKALLDPNEKTKSGKVLPRGYLKSAREVVKTLRESLKEDAGDPARFRRTADSAKESIRAYLSGWKGQKSVVDEESYIMLEKAIRSLAGFYSKAGPSAVLPEEVKSQILTHLIAAEKYL
;
A
#
# COMPACT_ATOMS: atom_id res chain seq x y z
N PHE A 1 17.11 28.56 -46.08
CA PHE A 1 16.05 28.51 -45.06
C PHE A 1 15.69 27.06 -44.71
N LEU A 2 16.61 26.26 -44.16
CA LEU A 2 16.31 24.87 -43.77
C LEU A 2 16.69 24.52 -42.32
N THR A 3 17.17 25.50 -41.54
CA THR A 3 17.62 25.26 -40.16
C THR A 3 16.52 25.39 -39.09
N SER A 4 15.30 25.79 -39.48
CA SER A 4 14.21 26.06 -38.53
C SER A 4 13.34 24.86 -38.20
N ALA A 5 13.25 23.85 -39.07
CA ALA A 5 12.34 22.72 -38.89
C ALA A 5 12.90 21.64 -37.93
N ALA A 6 14.21 21.36 -37.99
CA ALA A 6 14.83 20.33 -37.16
C ALA A 6 14.95 20.74 -35.67
N ALA A 7 15.13 22.03 -35.37
CA ALA A 7 15.17 22.53 -34.00
C ALA A 7 13.78 22.56 -33.34
N MET A 8 12.71 22.70 -34.13
CA MET A 8 11.33 22.71 -33.64
C MET A 8 10.85 21.29 -33.32
N ALA A 9 11.23 20.28 -34.12
CA ALA A 9 10.93 18.87 -33.85
C ALA A 9 11.62 18.33 -32.57
N ALA A 10 12.86 18.75 -32.31
CA ALA A 10 13.57 18.32 -31.09
C ALA A 10 13.00 18.94 -29.80
N ALA A 11 12.49 20.18 -29.87
CA ALA A 11 11.85 20.84 -28.73
C ALA A 11 10.45 20.26 -28.43
N GLU A 12 9.70 19.87 -29.46
CA GLU A 12 8.39 19.23 -29.30
C GLU A 12 8.52 17.81 -28.69
N GLU A 13 9.52 17.01 -29.10
CA GLU A 13 9.75 15.68 -28.50
C GLU A 13 10.22 15.75 -27.04
N GLU A 14 11.03 16.76 -26.68
CA GLU A 14 11.52 16.94 -25.32
C GLU A 14 10.43 17.49 -24.38
N GLU A 15 9.59 18.42 -24.85
CA GLU A 15 8.38 18.85 -24.12
C GLU A 15 7.35 17.72 -24.00
N GLU A 16 7.09 16.95 -25.04
CA GLU A 16 6.13 15.84 -25.01
C GLU A 16 6.61 14.70 -24.10
N GLY A 17 7.93 14.46 -24.02
CA GLY A 17 8.54 13.52 -23.09
C GLY A 17 8.45 13.96 -21.62
N VAL A 18 8.77 15.22 -21.32
CA VAL A 18 8.69 15.76 -19.94
C VAL A 18 7.24 15.95 -19.51
N LEU A 19 6.39 16.55 -20.34
CA LEU A 19 4.96 16.69 -20.08
C LEU A 19 4.26 15.32 -20.02
N GLY A 20 4.68 14.37 -20.85
CA GLY A 20 4.23 12.98 -20.80
C GLY A 20 4.61 12.28 -19.50
N ALA A 21 5.83 12.49 -19.00
CA ALA A 21 6.26 11.98 -17.69
C ALA A 21 5.51 12.65 -16.52
N VAL A 22 5.25 13.96 -16.61
CA VAL A 22 4.46 14.70 -15.61
C VAL A 22 2.99 14.27 -15.64
N LYS A 23 2.43 14.00 -16.83
CA LYS A 23 1.06 13.48 -17.00
C LYS A 23 0.94 12.03 -16.51
N ALA A 24 1.94 11.19 -16.75
CA ALA A 24 2.03 9.84 -16.18
C ALA A 24 2.19 9.87 -14.64
N LEU A 25 2.90 10.87 -14.11
CA LEU A 25 2.94 11.16 -12.67
C LEU A 25 1.61 11.64 -12.10
N LEU A 26 0.64 12.04 -12.93
CA LEU A 26 -0.70 12.44 -12.53
C LEU A 26 -1.77 11.41 -12.92
N ASP A 27 -1.37 10.27 -13.51
CA ASP A 27 -2.32 9.21 -13.86
C ASP A 27 -2.95 8.67 -12.55
N PRO A 28 -4.28 8.71 -12.43
CA PRO A 28 -4.97 8.19 -11.26
C PRO A 28 -4.80 6.68 -11.12
N ASN A 29 -4.30 5.97 -12.15
CA ASN A 29 -4.07 4.54 -12.12
C ASN A 29 -2.60 4.18 -12.34
N GLU A 30 -2.19 3.05 -11.77
CA GLU A 30 -0.84 2.52 -11.86
C GLU A 30 -0.91 1.01 -12.14
N LYS A 31 0.03 0.51 -12.96
CA LYS A 31 0.14 -0.91 -13.29
C LYS A 31 0.88 -1.64 -12.17
N THR A 32 0.25 -2.67 -11.62
CA THR A 32 0.81 -3.50 -10.55
C THR A 32 1.83 -4.52 -11.07
N LYS A 33 2.52 -5.21 -10.16
CA LYS A 33 3.39 -6.36 -10.49
C LYS A 33 2.64 -7.50 -11.19
N SER A 34 1.34 -7.64 -10.95
CA SER A 34 0.48 -8.63 -11.63
C SER A 34 0.02 -8.16 -13.02
N GLY A 35 0.38 -6.94 -13.43
CA GLY A 35 0.02 -6.37 -14.72
C GLY A 35 -1.39 -5.76 -14.78
N LYS A 36 -2.13 -5.77 -13.67
CA LYS A 36 -3.44 -5.12 -13.54
C LYS A 36 -3.28 -3.61 -13.36
N VAL A 37 -4.24 -2.84 -13.84
CA VAL A 37 -4.28 -1.38 -13.68
C VAL A 37 -5.21 -1.05 -12.53
N LEU A 38 -4.68 -0.54 -11.43
CA LEU A 38 -5.43 -0.21 -10.22
C LEU A 38 -5.30 1.27 -9.86
N PRO A 39 -6.24 1.84 -9.10
CA PRO A 39 -6.14 3.21 -8.62
C PRO A 39 -4.82 3.42 -7.85
N ARG A 40 -4.05 4.44 -8.21
CA ARG A 40 -2.77 4.74 -7.57
C ARG A 40 -2.92 5.06 -6.08
N GLY A 41 -4.02 5.72 -5.71
CA GLY A 41 -4.36 5.96 -4.31
C GLY A 41 -4.53 4.65 -3.52
N TYR A 42 -5.08 3.62 -4.17
CA TYR A 42 -5.22 2.30 -3.58
C TYR A 42 -3.85 1.69 -3.35
N LEU A 43 -3.03 1.61 -4.39
CA LEU A 43 -1.69 1.02 -4.29
C LEU A 43 -0.83 1.72 -3.23
N LYS A 44 -0.87 3.05 -3.18
CA LYS A 44 -0.16 3.81 -2.14
C LYS A 44 -0.63 3.43 -0.74
N SER A 45 -1.94 3.45 -0.49
CA SER A 45 -2.49 3.12 0.82
C SER A 45 -2.24 1.66 1.21
N ALA A 46 -2.38 0.72 0.26
CA ALA A 46 -2.14 -0.70 0.45
C ALA A 46 -0.66 -0.98 0.79
N ARG A 47 0.28 -0.36 0.05
CA ARG A 47 1.72 -0.47 0.31
C ARG A 47 2.09 0.11 1.69
N GLU A 48 1.46 1.22 2.08
CA GLU A 48 1.67 1.82 3.40
C GLU A 48 1.19 0.90 4.53
N VAL A 49 0.02 0.28 4.38
CA VAL A 49 -0.48 -0.73 5.32
C VAL A 49 0.50 -1.90 5.45
N VAL A 50 0.96 -2.46 4.32
CA VAL A 50 1.95 -3.57 4.34
C VAL A 50 3.23 -3.15 5.07
N LYS A 51 3.77 -1.98 4.77
CA LYS A 51 5.00 -1.46 5.37
C LYS A 51 4.86 -1.29 6.88
N THR A 52 3.87 -0.52 7.31
CA THR A 52 3.68 -0.14 8.72
C THR A 52 3.28 -1.33 9.60
N LEU A 53 2.43 -2.24 9.11
CA LEU A 53 2.11 -3.48 9.83
C LEU A 53 3.34 -4.39 9.97
N ARG A 54 4.14 -4.58 8.92
CA ARG A 54 5.35 -5.41 9.01
C ARG A 54 6.36 -4.83 9.98
N GLU A 55 6.51 -3.52 10.00
CA GLU A 55 7.38 -2.81 10.95
C GLU A 55 6.89 -3.01 12.38
N SER A 56 5.60 -2.77 12.64
CA SER A 56 5.00 -2.97 13.97
C SER A 56 5.11 -4.41 14.47
N LEU A 57 4.88 -5.41 13.61
CA LEU A 57 4.95 -6.82 13.99
C LEU A 57 6.37 -7.31 14.23
N LYS A 58 7.38 -6.71 13.59
CA LYS A 58 8.79 -7.06 13.77
C LYS A 58 9.44 -6.38 14.97
N GLU A 59 8.84 -5.30 15.48
CA GLU A 59 9.40 -4.56 16.60
C GLU A 59 9.48 -5.44 17.85
N ASP A 60 10.65 -5.45 18.49
CA ASP A 60 10.89 -6.22 19.70
C ASP A 60 10.28 -5.52 20.93
N ALA A 61 9.86 -6.33 21.91
CA ALA A 61 9.29 -5.82 23.17
C ALA A 61 10.30 -5.06 24.06
N GLY A 62 11.57 -4.98 23.65
CA GLY A 62 12.65 -4.31 24.39
C GLY A 62 12.57 -2.78 24.38
N ASP A 63 11.84 -2.17 23.45
CA ASP A 63 11.58 -0.72 23.41
C ASP A 63 10.07 -0.42 23.35
N PRO A 64 9.41 -0.25 24.50
CA PRO A 64 7.98 0.02 24.56
C PRO A 64 7.57 1.36 23.93
N ALA A 65 8.48 2.32 23.82
CA ALA A 65 8.18 3.61 23.20
C ALA A 65 8.17 3.49 21.67
N ARG A 66 9.14 2.76 21.12
CA ARG A 66 9.21 2.44 19.70
C ARG A 66 8.09 1.51 19.26
N PHE A 67 7.79 0.46 20.04
CA PHE A 67 6.63 -0.41 19.80
C PHE A 67 5.32 0.37 19.70
N ARG A 68 5.08 1.32 20.61
CA ARG A 68 3.89 2.18 20.56
C ARG A 68 3.84 3.02 19.29
N ARG A 69 4.95 3.65 18.91
CA ARG A 69 5.01 4.48 17.69
C ARG A 69 4.75 3.68 16.43
N THR A 70 5.34 2.49 16.29
CA THR A 70 5.13 1.64 15.10
C THR A 70 3.71 1.07 15.08
N ALA A 71 3.16 0.70 16.23
CA ALA A 71 1.75 0.28 16.35
C ALA A 71 0.76 1.40 16.01
N ASP A 72 0.99 2.63 16.49
CA ASP A 72 0.17 3.80 16.17
C ASP A 72 0.21 4.13 14.67
N SER A 73 1.40 4.04 14.05
CA SER A 73 1.58 4.19 12.60
C SER A 73 0.79 3.14 11.81
N ALA A 74 0.86 1.87 12.22
CA ALA A 74 0.08 0.79 11.60
C ALA A 74 -1.43 0.98 11.79
N LYS A 75 -1.86 1.44 12.96
CA LYS A 75 -3.28 1.73 13.23
C LYS A 75 -3.81 2.84 12.32
N GLU A 76 -3.03 3.90 12.13
CA GLU A 76 -3.44 5.02 11.30
C GLU A 76 -3.46 4.65 9.81
N SER A 77 -2.46 3.90 9.33
CA SER A 77 -2.45 3.42 7.94
C SER A 77 -3.65 2.51 7.65
N ILE A 78 -4.00 1.61 8.58
CA ILE A 78 -5.20 0.74 8.47
C ILE A 78 -6.46 1.59 8.46
N ARG A 79 -6.58 2.57 9.35
CA ARG A 79 -7.76 3.46 9.39
C ARG A 79 -7.93 4.20 8.07
N ALA A 80 -6.87 4.81 7.55
CA ALA A 80 -6.88 5.53 6.29
C ALA A 80 -7.19 4.60 5.09
N TYR A 81 -6.65 3.39 5.09
CA TYR A 81 -6.96 2.39 4.06
C TYR A 81 -8.44 2.00 4.07
N LEU A 82 -8.97 1.68 5.25
CA LEU A 82 -10.37 1.28 5.40
C LEU A 82 -11.34 2.43 5.10
N SER A 83 -11.01 3.67 5.46
CA SER A 83 -11.89 4.82 5.16
C SER A 83 -11.96 5.12 3.67
N GLY A 84 -10.88 4.89 2.92
CA GLY A 84 -10.82 5.12 1.47
C GLY A 84 -11.37 3.97 0.64
N TRP A 85 -11.04 2.73 0.99
CA TRP A 85 -11.14 1.59 0.06
C TRP A 85 -12.12 0.49 0.49
N LYS A 86 -12.67 0.55 1.71
CA LYS A 86 -13.59 -0.48 2.20
C LYS A 86 -14.84 -0.56 1.31
N GLY A 87 -15.10 -1.73 0.73
CA GLY A 87 -16.27 -1.99 -0.12
C GLY A 87 -16.24 -1.31 -1.49
N GLN A 88 -15.12 -0.70 -1.90
CA GLN A 88 -15.03 -0.08 -3.22
C GLN A 88 -14.97 -1.13 -4.33
N LYS A 89 -15.96 -1.10 -5.22
CA LYS A 89 -16.11 -2.05 -6.35
C LYS A 89 -14.89 -2.13 -7.27
N SER A 90 -14.11 -1.04 -7.37
CA SER A 90 -12.90 -0.98 -8.19
C SER A 90 -11.74 -1.83 -7.66
N VAL A 91 -11.77 -2.26 -6.41
CA VAL A 91 -10.68 -3.00 -5.76
C VAL A 91 -11.12 -4.21 -4.95
N VAL A 92 -12.42 -4.35 -4.65
CA VAL A 92 -12.93 -5.38 -3.71
C VAL A 92 -12.63 -6.82 -4.16
N ASP A 93 -12.57 -7.05 -5.46
CA ASP A 93 -12.28 -8.36 -6.05
C ASP A 93 -10.77 -8.58 -6.30
N GLU A 94 -9.93 -7.60 -5.96
CA GLU A 94 -8.48 -7.72 -6.15
C GLU A 94 -7.83 -8.60 -5.09
N GLU A 95 -6.88 -9.44 -5.50
CA GLU A 95 -6.21 -10.36 -4.59
C GLU A 95 -5.43 -9.62 -3.50
N SER A 96 -4.84 -8.47 -3.83
CA SER A 96 -4.19 -7.59 -2.84
C SER A 96 -5.17 -7.12 -1.77
N TYR A 97 -6.40 -6.80 -2.15
CA TYR A 97 -7.45 -6.32 -1.25
C TYR A 97 -7.91 -7.43 -0.32
N ILE A 98 -8.23 -8.59 -0.90
CA ILE A 98 -8.69 -9.77 -0.15
C ILE A 98 -7.65 -10.20 0.89
N MET A 99 -6.35 -10.18 0.53
CA MET A 99 -5.28 -10.55 1.46
C MET A 99 -5.07 -9.50 2.56
N LEU A 100 -5.18 -8.20 2.25
CA LEU A 100 -5.13 -7.14 3.26
C LEU A 100 -6.31 -7.21 4.23
N GLU A 101 -7.52 -7.48 3.73
CA GLU A 101 -8.69 -7.70 4.59
C GLU A 101 -8.47 -8.88 5.55
N LYS A 102 -7.91 -10.00 5.06
CA LYS A 102 -7.59 -11.15 5.91
C LYS A 102 -6.59 -10.77 7.00
N ALA A 103 -5.52 -10.06 6.66
CA ALA A 103 -4.53 -9.57 7.63
C ALA A 103 -5.18 -8.69 8.72
N ILE A 104 -5.97 -7.70 8.31
CA ILE A 104 -6.64 -6.75 9.23
C ILE A 104 -7.69 -7.48 10.09
N ARG A 105 -8.46 -8.41 9.52
CA ARG A 105 -9.45 -9.21 10.26
C ARG A 105 -8.80 -10.14 11.27
N SER A 106 -7.67 -10.78 10.96
CA SER A 106 -6.92 -11.60 11.92
C SER A 106 -6.43 -10.76 13.10
N LEU A 107 -5.87 -9.57 12.83
CA LEU A 107 -5.42 -8.64 13.85
C LEU A 107 -6.58 -8.16 14.75
N ALA A 108 -7.66 -7.67 14.13
CA ALA A 108 -8.85 -7.19 14.86
C ALA A 108 -9.54 -8.33 15.63
N GLY A 109 -9.61 -9.53 15.05
CA GLY A 109 -10.19 -10.71 15.67
C GLY A 109 -9.42 -11.17 16.91
N PHE A 110 -8.10 -11.02 16.91
CA PHE A 110 -7.29 -11.26 18.11
C PHE A 110 -7.56 -10.20 19.18
N TYR A 111 -7.37 -8.92 18.86
CA TYR A 111 -7.46 -7.84 19.84
C TYR A 111 -8.89 -7.60 20.38
N SER A 112 -9.92 -7.94 19.62
CA SER A 112 -11.31 -7.92 20.12
C SER A 112 -11.60 -8.98 21.17
N LYS A 113 -10.87 -10.11 21.17
CA LYS A 113 -11.02 -11.21 22.14
C LYS A 113 -10.06 -11.10 23.31
N ALA A 114 -8.80 -10.80 23.03
CA ALA A 114 -7.72 -10.78 24.02
C ALA A 114 -7.56 -9.43 24.74
N GLY A 115 -8.12 -8.35 24.16
CA GLY A 115 -7.98 -6.99 24.67
C GLY A 115 -6.78 -6.25 24.08
N PRO A 116 -6.79 -4.91 24.04
CA PRO A 116 -5.88 -4.08 23.23
C PRO A 116 -4.41 -4.13 23.64
N SER A 117 -4.11 -4.56 24.87
CA SER A 117 -2.74 -4.68 25.38
C SER A 117 -2.21 -6.12 25.37
N ALA A 118 -2.96 -7.06 24.80
CA ALA A 118 -2.53 -8.46 24.73
C ALA A 118 -1.31 -8.63 23.81
N VAL A 119 -0.40 -9.52 24.23
CA VAL A 119 0.75 -9.91 23.41
C VAL A 119 0.27 -10.80 22.28
N LEU A 120 0.62 -10.44 21.05
CA LEU A 120 0.22 -11.19 19.87
C LEU A 120 0.95 -12.55 19.82
N PRO A 121 0.24 -13.69 19.79
CA PRO A 121 0.87 -15.00 19.66
C PRO A 121 1.62 -15.13 18.33
N GLU A 122 2.72 -15.88 18.33
CA GLU A 122 3.56 -16.06 17.13
C GLU A 122 2.78 -16.67 15.95
N GLU A 123 1.81 -17.54 16.24
CA GLU A 123 0.92 -18.11 15.21
C GLU A 123 0.09 -17.03 14.50
N VAL A 124 -0.54 -16.14 15.26
CA VAL A 124 -1.36 -15.05 14.69
C VAL A 124 -0.47 -14.05 13.94
N LYS A 125 0.70 -13.72 14.51
CA LYS A 125 1.70 -12.87 13.87
C LYS A 125 2.16 -13.46 12.53
N SER A 126 2.51 -14.75 12.50
CA SER A 126 2.92 -15.46 11.29
C SER A 126 1.82 -15.46 10.23
N GLN A 127 0.57 -15.74 10.61
CA GLN A 127 -0.58 -15.67 9.69
C GLN A 127 -0.76 -14.28 9.08
N ILE A 128 -0.68 -13.23 9.89
CA ILE A 128 -0.78 -11.84 9.40
C ILE A 128 0.37 -11.56 8.42
N LEU A 129 1.61 -11.90 8.77
CA LEU A 129 2.76 -11.71 7.90
C LEU A 129 2.62 -12.47 6.56
N THR A 130 2.08 -13.70 6.57
CA THR A 130 1.78 -14.45 5.35
C THR A 130 0.79 -13.72 4.45
N HIS A 131 -0.29 -13.17 5.02
CA HIS A 131 -1.26 -12.38 4.27
C HIS A 131 -0.65 -11.10 3.68
N LEU A 132 0.20 -10.40 4.45
CA LEU A 132 0.89 -9.20 3.97
C LEU A 132 1.85 -9.50 2.81
N ILE A 133 2.61 -10.60 2.91
CA ILE A 133 3.49 -11.05 1.83
C ILE A 133 2.68 -11.43 0.59
N ALA A 134 1.54 -12.10 0.76
CA ALA A 134 0.66 -12.43 -0.35
C ALA A 134 0.11 -11.16 -1.02
N ALA A 135 -0.35 -10.17 -0.25
CA ALA A 135 -0.84 -8.90 -0.79
C ALA A 135 0.24 -8.18 -1.61
N GLU A 136 1.47 -8.11 -1.09
CA GLU A 136 2.61 -7.44 -1.73
C GLU A 136 2.99 -8.01 -3.12
N LYS A 137 2.65 -9.27 -3.39
CA LYS A 137 2.86 -9.89 -4.72
C LYS A 137 1.95 -9.31 -5.79
N TYR A 138 0.79 -8.77 -5.40
CA TYR A 138 -0.23 -8.24 -6.31
C TYR A 138 -0.26 -6.70 -6.37
N LEU A 139 0.55 -6.02 -5.53
CA LEU A 139 0.76 -4.57 -5.51
C LEU A 139 1.98 -4.18 -6.34
#